data_AF-A0A6I6S385-F1
#
_entry.id   AF-A0A6I6S385-F1
#
_cell.length_a   1.000
_cell.length_b   1.000
_cell.length_c   1.000
_cell.angle_alpha   90.00
_cell.angle_beta   90.00
_cell.angle_gamma   90.00
#
_symmetry.space_group_name_H-M   'P 1'
#
loop_
_entity.id
_entity.type
_entity.pdbx_description
1 polymer ?
#
loop_
_entity_poly.entity_id
_entity_poly.type
_entity_poly.pdbx_seq_one_letter_code
_entity_poly.pdbx_strand_id
1 'polypeptide(L)'
;MRFRPVSTPGPAIAGVPADRTAELAAELTPTLSQLDRTAVEAEAIGLAGRSEADRIRRDAARDADAITARADDLFERVRSRAAERRQELGRREADAVRAEGARAEAALRSRAAARIPFVADRLTDEVRRQLGLPGLRAGRPSGSEERGGGP
;
A
#
# COMPACT_ATOMS: atom_id res chain seq x y z
N MET A 1 -59.75 73.28 34.40
CA MET A 1 -58.94 72.18 34.97
C MET A 1 -58.46 72.61 36.36
N ARG A 2 -58.87 71.91 37.43
CA ARG A 2 -58.46 72.19 38.82
C ARG A 2 -57.46 71.12 39.25
N PHE A 3 -56.22 71.51 39.53
CA PHE A 3 -55.23 70.63 40.15
C PHE A 3 -55.67 70.30 41.58
N ARG A 4 -55.75 69.01 41.92
CA ARG A 4 -55.81 68.58 43.31
C ARG A 4 -54.39 68.59 43.88
N PRO A 5 -54.16 69.18 45.07
CA PRO A 5 -52.86 69.07 45.72
C PRO A 5 -52.60 67.62 46.09
N VAL A 6 -51.46 67.08 45.66
CA VAL A 6 -50.98 65.77 46.09
C VAL A 6 -50.42 65.96 47.49
N SER A 7 -50.99 65.28 48.48
CA SER A 7 -50.50 65.30 49.86
C SER A 7 -49.04 64.83 49.90
N THR A 8 -48.23 65.43 50.76
CA THR A 8 -46.89 64.94 51.10
C THR A 8 -46.97 63.47 51.51
N PRO A 9 -46.14 62.57 50.97
CA PRO A 9 -46.08 61.20 51.46
C PRO A 9 -45.81 61.23 52.97
N GLY A 10 -46.66 60.54 53.74
CA GLY A 10 -46.50 60.42 55.18
C GLY A 10 -45.15 59.79 55.54
N PRO A 11 -44.70 59.91 56.80
CA PRO A 11 -43.40 59.41 57.24
C PRO A 11 -43.30 57.93 56.90
N ALA A 12 -42.41 57.59 55.97
CA ALA A 12 -42.03 56.20 55.74
C ALA A 12 -41.34 55.72 57.01
N ILE A 13 -41.99 54.82 57.75
CA ILE A 13 -41.34 54.08 58.82
C ILE A 13 -40.36 53.13 58.12
N ALA A 14 -39.14 53.60 57.88
CA ALA A 14 -38.02 52.73 57.54
C ALA A 14 -37.62 51.98 58.82
N GLY A 15 -38.44 51.00 59.21
CA GLY A 15 -38.12 50.11 60.31
C GLY A 15 -36.95 49.23 59.89
N VAL A 16 -35.86 49.25 60.66
CA VAL A 16 -34.82 48.23 60.53
C VAL A 16 -35.50 46.89 60.87
N PRO A 17 -35.39 45.87 60.00
CA PRO A 17 -35.99 44.56 60.25
C PRO A 17 -35.56 44.06 61.64
N ALA A 18 -36.53 43.56 62.41
CA ALA A 18 -36.27 43.02 63.73
C ALA A 18 -35.30 41.81 63.68
N ASP A 19 -35.27 41.13 62.53
CA ASP A 19 -34.37 40.02 62.24
C ASP A 19 -33.90 40.09 60.77
N ARG A 20 -32.80 40.83 60.53
CA ARG A 20 -32.20 40.93 59.20
C ARG A 20 -31.74 39.58 58.63
N THR A 21 -31.39 38.64 59.51
CA THR A 21 -30.94 37.31 59.10
C THR A 21 -32.08 36.50 58.48
N ALA A 22 -33.29 36.57 59.04
CA ALA A 22 -34.47 35.91 58.49
C ALA A 22 -34.89 36.47 57.12
N GLU A 23 -34.85 37.80 56.95
CA GLU A 23 -35.17 38.43 55.66
C GLU A 23 -34.15 38.07 54.56
N LEU A 24 -32.84 38.17 54.87
CA LEU A 24 -31.80 37.77 53.92
C LEU A 24 -31.90 36.29 53.55
N ALA A 25 -32.24 35.43 54.50
CA ALA A 25 -32.48 34.02 54.22
C ALA A 25 -33.68 33.84 53.28
N ALA A 26 -34.79 34.55 53.51
CA ALA A 26 -35.96 34.47 52.64
C ALA A 26 -35.67 34.95 51.20
N GLU A 27 -34.84 35.97 51.04
CA GLU A 27 -34.45 36.51 49.72
C GLU A 27 -33.44 35.62 48.99
N LEU A 28 -32.41 35.13 49.68
CA LEU A 28 -31.27 34.45 49.04
C LEU A 28 -31.50 32.95 48.86
N THR A 29 -32.23 32.29 49.77
CA THR A 29 -32.42 30.82 49.74
C THR A 29 -32.96 30.31 48.39
N PRO A 30 -33.98 30.94 47.76
CA PRO A 30 -34.47 30.48 46.46
C PRO A 30 -33.40 30.53 45.35
N THR A 31 -32.62 31.60 45.31
CA THR A 31 -31.56 31.81 44.31
C THR A 31 -30.41 30.82 44.52
N LEU A 32 -29.98 30.62 45.77
CA LEU A 32 -28.94 29.64 46.10
C LEU A 32 -29.41 28.21 45.79
N SER A 33 -30.67 27.88 46.08
CA SER A 33 -31.26 26.57 45.72
C SER A 33 -31.32 26.35 44.21
N GLN A 34 -31.46 27.41 43.41
CA GLN A 34 -31.37 27.32 41.96
C GLN A 34 -29.92 27.10 41.50
N LEU A 35 -28.96 27.79 42.12
CA LEU A 35 -27.54 27.61 41.84
C LEU A 35 -27.07 26.17 42.13
N ASP A 36 -27.49 25.60 43.27
CA ASP A 36 -27.17 24.22 43.63
C ASP A 36 -27.66 23.22 42.58
N ARG A 37 -28.90 23.40 42.10
CA ARG A 37 -29.46 22.56 41.02
C ARG A 37 -28.67 22.71 39.72
N THR A 38 -28.34 23.94 39.33
CA THR A 38 -27.56 24.20 38.12
C THR A 38 -26.13 23.62 38.24
N ALA A 39 -25.52 23.65 39.42
CA ALA A 39 -24.22 23.04 39.65
C ALA A 39 -24.26 21.51 39.45
N VAL A 40 -25.29 20.85 39.99
CA VAL A 40 -25.52 19.40 39.79
C VAL A 40 -25.76 19.08 38.31
N GLU A 41 -26.57 19.88 37.62
CA GLU A 41 -26.81 19.71 36.18
C GLU A 41 -25.53 19.88 35.35
N ALA A 42 -24.72 20.90 35.66
CA ALA A 42 -23.45 21.14 34.98
C ALA A 42 -22.46 19.98 35.18
N GLU A 43 -22.38 19.43 36.40
CA GLU A 43 -21.55 18.27 36.69
C GLU A 43 -22.02 17.04 35.89
N ALA A 44 -23.33 16.80 35.85
CA ALA A 44 -23.93 15.69 35.10
C ALA A 44 -23.64 15.80 33.60
N ILE A 45 -23.78 17.00 33.01
CA ILE A 45 -23.44 17.27 31.61
C ILE A 45 -21.94 17.03 31.37
N GLY A 46 -21.09 17.51 32.27
CA GLY A 46 -19.63 17.30 32.18
C GLY A 46 -19.25 15.83 32.20
N LEU A 47 -19.88 15.02 33.06
CA LEU A 47 -19.66 13.58 33.14
C LEU A 47 -20.15 12.86 31.88
N ALA A 48 -21.35 13.20 31.41
CA ALA A 48 -21.91 12.64 30.17
C ALA A 48 -21.01 12.97 28.96
N GLY A 49 -20.53 14.20 28.87
CA GLY A 49 -19.61 14.63 27.81
C GLY A 49 -18.29 13.87 27.82
N ARG A 50 -17.71 13.60 28.99
CA ARG A 50 -16.49 12.77 29.11
C ARG A 50 -16.74 11.32 28.68
N SER A 51 -17.83 10.72 29.13
CA SER A 51 -18.21 9.36 28.74
C SER A 51 -18.43 9.23 27.23
N GLU A 52 -19.09 10.22 26.63
CA GLU A 52 -19.33 10.22 25.18
C GLU A 52 -18.04 10.43 24.40
N ALA A 53 -17.15 11.32 24.84
CA ALA A 53 -15.83 11.48 24.25
C ALA A 53 -15.00 10.18 24.32
N ASP A 54 -15.08 9.45 25.44
CA ASP A 54 -14.41 8.14 25.60
C ASP A 54 -15.00 7.07 24.68
N ARG A 55 -16.31 7.11 24.44
CA ARG A 55 -16.96 6.23 23.46
C ARG A 55 -16.46 6.56 22.06
N ILE A 56 -16.51 7.82 21.64
CA ILE A 56 -16.04 8.28 20.33
C ILE A 56 -14.58 7.89 20.10
N ARG A 57 -13.71 8.07 21.11
CA ARG A 57 -12.29 7.68 21.00
C ARG A 57 -12.12 6.18 20.79
N ARG A 58 -12.86 5.35 21.52
CA ARG A 58 -12.82 3.88 21.35
C ARG A 58 -13.37 3.45 20.00
N ASP A 59 -14.42 4.09 19.53
CA ASP A 59 -15.02 3.79 18.22
C ASP A 59 -14.04 4.16 17.09
N ALA A 60 -13.45 5.36 17.15
CA ALA A 60 -12.45 5.81 16.19
C ALA A 60 -11.20 4.92 16.18
N ALA A 61 -10.75 4.44 17.34
CA ALA A 61 -9.63 3.50 17.42
C ALA A 61 -9.96 2.17 16.71
N ARG A 62 -11.15 1.61 16.97
CA ARG A 62 -11.61 0.38 16.30
C ARG A 62 -11.73 0.55 14.79
N ASP A 63 -12.24 1.69 14.34
CA ASP A 63 -12.36 2.00 12.92
C ASP A 63 -10.98 2.14 12.26
N ALA A 64 -10.03 2.78 12.94
CA ALA A 64 -8.64 2.88 12.47
C ALA A 64 -8.00 1.49 12.34
N ASP A 65 -8.15 0.63 13.35
CA ASP A 65 -7.65 -0.75 13.32
C ASP A 65 -8.29 -1.56 12.18
N ALA A 66 -9.59 -1.37 11.92
CA ALA A 66 -10.27 -2.03 10.81
C ALA A 66 -9.81 -1.51 9.43
N ILE A 67 -9.40 -0.25 9.34
CA ILE A 67 -8.85 0.32 8.11
C ILE A 67 -7.44 -0.22 7.86
N THR A 68 -6.57 -0.24 8.87
CA THR A 68 -5.20 -0.75 8.74
C THR A 68 -5.19 -2.24 8.42
N ALA A 69 -5.99 -3.04 9.11
CA ALA A 69 -6.12 -4.47 8.81
C ALA A 69 -6.55 -4.72 7.36
N ARG A 70 -7.52 -3.96 6.84
CA ARG A 70 -7.95 -4.05 5.43
C ARG A 70 -6.84 -3.63 4.46
N ALA A 71 -6.06 -2.59 4.81
CA ALA A 71 -4.96 -2.11 3.99
C ALA A 71 -3.85 -3.15 3.89
N ASP A 72 -3.48 -3.80 5.00
CA ASP A 72 -2.48 -4.86 5.03
C ASP A 72 -2.91 -6.06 4.19
N ASP A 73 -4.17 -6.47 4.32
CA ASP A 73 -4.79 -7.52 3.54
C ASP A 73 -4.77 -7.24 2.02
N LEU A 74 -4.99 -5.98 1.64
CA LEU A 74 -4.90 -5.52 0.26
C LEU A 74 -3.45 -5.50 -0.23
N PHE A 75 -2.54 -5.00 0.59
CA PHE A 75 -1.11 -4.95 0.30
C PHE A 75 -0.56 -6.35 0.01
N GLU A 76 -0.83 -7.33 0.87
CA GLU A 76 -0.35 -8.71 0.68
C GLU A 76 -0.93 -9.36 -0.58
N ARG A 77 -2.20 -9.09 -0.90
CA ARG A 77 -2.81 -9.55 -2.16
C ARG A 77 -2.15 -8.94 -3.38
N VAL A 78 -1.88 -7.64 -3.37
CA VAL A 78 -1.20 -6.95 -4.48
C VAL A 78 0.23 -7.45 -4.62
N ARG A 79 0.96 -7.59 -3.50
CA ARG A 79 2.32 -8.11 -3.46
C ARG A 79 2.42 -9.52 -4.02
N SER A 80 1.53 -10.41 -3.60
CA SER A 80 1.48 -11.81 -4.05
C SER A 80 1.23 -11.89 -5.56
N ARG A 81 0.22 -11.17 -6.07
CA ARG A 81 -0.05 -11.10 -7.52
C ARG A 81 1.12 -10.52 -8.31
N ALA A 82 1.80 -9.50 -7.79
CA ALA A 82 2.98 -8.93 -8.44
C ALA A 82 4.17 -9.89 -8.44
N ALA A 83 4.33 -10.70 -7.39
CA ALA A 83 5.35 -11.75 -7.33
C ALA A 83 5.05 -12.87 -8.34
N GLU A 84 3.81 -13.35 -8.41
CA GLU A 84 3.37 -14.37 -9.38
C GLU A 84 3.63 -13.93 -10.83
N ARG A 85 3.23 -12.70 -11.19
CA ARG A 85 3.48 -12.16 -12.54
C ARG A 85 4.96 -12.07 -12.87
N ARG A 86 5.78 -11.62 -11.93
CA ARG A 86 7.24 -11.56 -12.11
C ARG A 86 7.85 -12.96 -12.28
N GLN A 87 7.39 -13.94 -11.51
CA GLN A 87 7.83 -15.33 -11.67
C GLN A 87 7.42 -15.91 -13.02
N GLU A 88 6.20 -15.66 -13.47
CA GLU A 88 5.72 -16.12 -14.78
C GLU A 88 6.51 -15.50 -15.93
N LEU A 89 6.75 -14.19 -15.89
CA LEU A 89 7.58 -13.50 -16.88
C LEU A 89 9.00 -14.07 -16.89
N GLY A 90 9.63 -14.21 -15.72
CA GLY A 90 10.98 -14.77 -15.61
C GLY A 90 11.06 -16.22 -16.11
N ARG A 91 10.02 -17.04 -15.91
CA ARG A 91 9.95 -18.39 -16.48
C ARG A 91 9.91 -18.36 -18.00
N ARG A 92 9.06 -17.50 -18.59
CA ARG A 92 8.96 -17.33 -20.05
C ARG A 92 10.27 -16.86 -20.67
N GLU A 93 10.92 -15.88 -20.05
CA GLU A 93 12.23 -15.38 -20.48
C GLU A 93 13.29 -16.47 -20.41
N ALA A 94 13.34 -17.23 -19.30
CA ALA A 94 14.27 -18.34 -19.15
C ALA A 94 14.01 -19.46 -20.18
N ASP A 95 12.75 -19.78 -20.48
CA ASP A 95 12.38 -20.74 -21.52
C ASP A 95 12.83 -20.25 -22.90
N ALA A 96 12.63 -18.97 -23.22
CA ALA A 96 13.06 -18.37 -24.47
C ALA A 96 14.58 -18.41 -24.64
N VAL A 97 15.34 -18.03 -23.61
CA VAL A 97 16.81 -18.10 -23.61
C VAL A 97 17.29 -19.54 -23.77
N ARG A 98 16.67 -20.51 -23.08
CA ARG A 98 17.01 -21.94 -23.24
C ARG A 98 16.72 -22.44 -24.65
N ALA A 99 15.59 -22.06 -25.25
CA ALA A 99 15.23 -22.46 -26.61
C ALA A 99 16.16 -21.82 -27.66
N GLU A 100 16.58 -20.58 -27.47
CA GLU A 100 17.60 -19.93 -28.30
C GLU A 100 18.96 -20.63 -28.15
N GLY A 101 19.40 -20.88 -26.92
CA GLY A 101 20.65 -21.59 -26.63
C GLY A 101 20.70 -22.97 -27.29
N ALA A 102 19.61 -23.76 -27.18
CA ALA A 102 19.52 -25.08 -27.80
C ALA A 102 19.63 -25.00 -29.34
N ARG A 103 19.02 -24.00 -29.97
CA ARG A 103 19.14 -23.77 -31.43
C ARG A 103 20.56 -23.38 -31.81
N ALA A 104 21.19 -22.48 -31.05
CA ALA A 104 22.56 -22.05 -31.29
C ALA A 104 23.55 -23.23 -31.14
N GLU A 105 23.38 -24.05 -30.10
CA GLU A 105 24.16 -25.26 -29.87
C GLU A 105 24.00 -26.26 -31.03
N ALA A 106 22.77 -26.54 -31.45
CA ALA A 106 22.50 -27.43 -32.58
C ALA A 106 23.16 -26.93 -33.88
N ALA A 107 23.07 -25.62 -34.15
CA ALA A 107 23.71 -24.99 -35.31
C ALA A 107 25.25 -25.04 -35.23
N LEU A 108 25.83 -24.88 -34.03
CA LEU A 108 27.27 -25.02 -33.81
C LEU A 108 27.71 -26.48 -34.03
N ARG A 109 26.99 -27.43 -33.44
CA ARG A 109 27.26 -28.87 -33.59
C ARG A 109 27.21 -29.31 -35.05
N SER A 110 26.20 -28.86 -35.80
CA SER A 110 26.07 -29.14 -37.24
C SER A 110 27.27 -28.58 -38.03
N ARG A 111 27.64 -27.31 -37.78
CA ARG A 111 28.81 -26.69 -38.42
C ARG A 111 30.12 -27.38 -38.07
N ALA A 112 30.29 -27.78 -36.81
CA ALA A 112 31.46 -28.52 -36.35
C ALA A 112 31.54 -29.88 -37.05
N ALA A 113 30.43 -30.65 -37.07
CA ALA A 113 30.37 -31.95 -37.73
C ALA A 113 30.72 -31.85 -39.23
N ALA A 114 30.25 -30.81 -39.92
CA ALA A 114 30.58 -30.57 -41.33
C ALA A 114 32.07 -30.22 -41.57
N ARG A 115 32.75 -29.59 -40.61
CA ARG A 115 34.11 -29.05 -40.78
C ARG A 115 35.21 -29.94 -40.19
N ILE A 116 34.89 -30.75 -39.18
CA ILE A 116 35.85 -31.62 -38.48
C ILE A 116 36.61 -32.54 -39.45
N PRO A 117 35.98 -33.26 -40.40
CA PRO A 117 36.71 -34.14 -41.31
C PRO A 117 37.79 -33.41 -42.10
N PHE A 118 37.46 -32.27 -42.70
CA PHE A 118 38.41 -31.45 -43.45
C PHE A 118 39.59 -30.96 -42.58
N VAL A 119 39.31 -30.55 -41.35
CA VAL A 119 40.36 -30.11 -40.41
C VAL A 119 41.25 -31.30 -40.01
N ALA A 120 40.66 -32.47 -39.76
CA ALA A 120 41.39 -33.69 -39.43
C ALA A 120 42.28 -34.16 -40.59
N ASP A 121 41.79 -34.12 -41.83
CA ASP A 121 42.56 -34.46 -43.03
C ASP A 121 43.74 -33.50 -43.19
N ARG A 122 43.51 -32.19 -43.07
CA ARG A 122 44.56 -31.17 -43.17
C ARG A 122 45.64 -31.34 -42.10
N LEU A 123 45.25 -31.64 -40.86
CA LEU A 123 46.19 -31.92 -39.77
C LEU A 123 46.99 -33.21 -40.02
N THR A 124 46.33 -34.26 -40.50
CA THR A 124 46.97 -35.54 -40.85
C THR A 124 48.00 -35.34 -41.96
N ASP A 125 47.64 -34.61 -43.01
CA ASP A 125 48.56 -34.29 -44.10
C ASP A 125 49.76 -33.45 -43.64
N GLU A 126 49.55 -32.50 -42.72
CA GLU A 126 50.64 -31.71 -42.15
C GLU A 126 51.61 -32.58 -41.34
N VAL A 127 51.10 -33.46 -40.47
CA VAL A 127 51.93 -34.39 -39.71
C VAL A 127 52.71 -35.32 -40.65
N ARG A 128 52.07 -35.84 -41.70
CA ARG A 128 52.75 -36.68 -42.70
C ARG A 128 53.87 -35.93 -43.41
N ARG A 129 53.64 -34.68 -43.82
CA ARG A 129 54.69 -33.82 -44.41
C ARG A 129 55.88 -33.66 -43.48
N GLN A 130 55.65 -33.41 -42.19
CA GLN A 130 56.71 -33.26 -41.19
C GLN A 130 57.51 -34.55 -40.97
N LEU A 131 56.89 -35.72 -41.16
CA LEU A 131 57.53 -37.03 -41.06
C LEU A 131 58.17 -37.52 -42.37
N GLY A 132 58.14 -36.72 -43.45
CA GLY A 132 58.67 -37.12 -44.76
C GLY A 132 57.83 -38.19 -45.47
N LEU A 133 56.57 -38.39 -45.05
CA LEU A 133 55.65 -39.35 -45.64
C LEU A 133 54.84 -38.70 -46.79
N PRO A 134 54.54 -39.44 -47.88
CA PRO A 134 53.72 -38.91 -48.96
C PRO A 134 52.28 -38.63 -48.51
N GLY A 135 51.66 -37.59 -49.05
CA GLY A 135 50.30 -37.13 -48.70
C GLY A 135 49.18 -38.08 -49.18
N LEU A 136 48.04 -38.05 -48.50
CA LEU A 136 46.86 -38.82 -48.89
C LEU A 136 46.14 -38.04 -50.00
N ARG A 137 45.97 -38.63 -51.21
CA ARG A 137 45.26 -37.96 -52.30
C ARG A 137 43.79 -37.75 -51.93
N ALA A 138 43.35 -36.49 -51.84
CA ALA A 138 41.96 -36.12 -51.58
C ALA A 138 41.03 -36.54 -52.74
N GLY A 139 40.01 -37.34 -52.45
CA GLY A 139 38.88 -37.56 -53.34
C GLY A 139 38.07 -36.26 -53.51
N ARG A 140 38.02 -35.73 -54.73
CA ARG A 140 37.12 -34.64 -55.11
C ARG A 140 35.66 -35.10 -54.90
N PRO A 141 34.77 -34.32 -54.25
CA PRO A 141 33.34 -34.55 -54.38
C PRO A 141 32.92 -34.21 -55.81
N SER A 142 32.38 -35.20 -56.52
CA SER A 142 31.85 -35.09 -57.87
C SER A 142 30.56 -34.26 -57.88
N GLY A 143 30.53 -33.26 -58.75
CA GLY A 143 29.42 -33.01 -59.67
C GLY A 143 28.04 -32.71 -59.09
N SER A 144 27.74 -31.42 -59.04
CA SER A 144 26.43 -30.86 -59.35
C SER A 144 25.76 -31.54 -60.55
N GLU A 145 24.64 -32.23 -60.35
CA GLU A 145 23.70 -32.50 -61.44
C GLU A 145 22.89 -31.21 -61.72
N GLU A 146 23.31 -30.51 -62.77
CA GLU A 146 22.40 -29.74 -63.62
C GLU A 146 21.28 -30.65 -64.12
N ARG A 147 20.03 -30.30 -63.82
CA ARG A 147 18.88 -30.67 -64.68
C ARG A 147 18.19 -29.39 -65.11
N GLY A 148 18.59 -28.91 -66.29
CA GLY A 148 17.83 -27.96 -67.07
C GLY A 148 16.80 -28.66 -67.98
N GLY A 149 15.67 -27.97 -68.18
CA GLY A 149 14.83 -27.94 -69.40
C GLY A 149 13.99 -29.18 -69.69
N GLY A 150 12.68 -29.13 -69.99
CA GLY A 150 11.71 -28.11 -70.42
C GLY A 150 10.46 -28.90 -70.90
N PRO A 151 9.56 -28.40 -71.75
CA PRO A 151 8.99 -27.05 -71.93
C PRO A 151 7.72 -26.80 -71.08
#